data_AF-A0A7C4GJD9-F1
#
_entry.id   AF-A0A7C4GJD9-F1
#
_cell.length_a   1.000
_cell.length_b   1.000
_cell.length_c   1.000
_cell.angle_alpha   90.00
_cell.angle_beta   90.00
_cell.angle_gamma   90.00
#
_symmetry.space_group_name_H-M   'P 1'
#
loop_
_entity.id
_entity.type
_entity.pdbx_description
1 polymer ?
#
loop_
_entity_poly.entity_id
_entity_poly.type
_entity_poly.pdbx_seq_one_letter_code
_entity_poly.pdbx_strand_id
1 'polypeptide(L)'
;MSFEQVCEGIDRLITIDVSGRGVIYKLYDAARSQSGRPLTLNAADSIREKLKEGDTAIITTGFRVLPDMIQETDGPLGAASITKALMHLRAKPVVLIERESFGIMRAALSSLGLREARNIDELGENSYILMSFPYEISEAEEEAERLVSEYNPSIFLSIEKAGMASNGRYHTMRGYDITDFHIKVEALLERAKKNGALTVAIGDGGNEVGMGNIREIVERSVPNGEKIAAVSRVD
;
A
#
# COMPACT_ATOMS: atom_id res chain seq x y z
N MET A 1 -6.09 -3.87 -31.35
CA MET A 1 -6.54 -3.78 -29.94
C MET A 1 -5.54 -2.89 -29.24
N SER A 2 -5.97 -1.77 -28.65
CA SER A 2 -5.02 -0.88 -27.96
C SER A 2 -4.62 -1.47 -26.60
N PHE A 3 -3.39 -1.24 -26.16
CA PHE A 3 -2.94 -1.67 -24.83
C PHE A 3 -3.81 -1.09 -23.72
N GLU A 4 -4.27 0.16 -23.89
CA GLU A 4 -5.21 0.81 -22.99
C GLU A 4 -6.55 0.07 -22.86
N GLN A 5 -7.10 -0.48 -23.95
CA GLN A 5 -8.32 -1.30 -23.88
C GLN A 5 -8.14 -2.59 -23.08
N VAL A 6 -6.93 -3.17 -23.09
CA VAL A 6 -6.61 -4.33 -22.25
C VAL A 6 -6.61 -3.92 -20.78
N CYS A 7 -5.98 -2.78 -20.45
CA CYS A 7 -5.97 -2.25 -19.07
C CYS A 7 -7.38 -1.83 -18.59
N GLU A 8 -8.23 -1.29 -19.45
CA GLU A 8 -9.66 -1.09 -19.13
C GLU A 8 -10.36 -2.40 -18.75
N GLY A 9 -10.02 -3.50 -19.44
CA GLY A 9 -10.51 -4.84 -19.09
C GLY A 9 -9.99 -5.32 -17.73
N ILE A 10 -8.71 -5.06 -17.42
CA ILE A 10 -8.10 -5.41 -16.13
C ILE A 10 -8.76 -4.63 -15.00
N ASP A 11 -8.90 -3.32 -15.12
CA ASP A 11 -9.53 -2.46 -14.11
C ASP A 11 -10.96 -2.92 -13.82
N ARG A 12 -11.72 -3.27 -14.86
CA ARG A 12 -13.07 -3.83 -14.70
C ARG A 12 -13.07 -5.18 -13.98
N LEU A 13 -12.07 -6.02 -14.23
CA LEU A 13 -11.95 -7.32 -13.58
C LEU A 13 -11.64 -7.18 -12.09
N ILE A 14 -10.72 -6.28 -11.72
CA ILE A 14 -10.32 -6.09 -10.32
C ILE A 14 -11.32 -5.26 -9.51
N THR A 15 -12.31 -4.66 -10.16
CA THR A 15 -13.40 -3.90 -9.50
C THR A 15 -14.73 -4.65 -9.46
N ILE A 16 -14.75 -5.94 -9.83
CA ILE A 16 -15.96 -6.75 -9.71
C ILE A 16 -16.33 -6.90 -8.23
N ASP A 17 -17.50 -6.39 -7.86
CA ASP A 17 -18.03 -6.52 -6.51
C ASP A 17 -18.86 -7.79 -6.34
N VAL A 18 -18.17 -8.91 -6.13
CA VAL A 18 -18.82 -10.20 -5.84
C VAL A 18 -19.62 -10.16 -4.53
N SER A 19 -19.20 -9.32 -3.58
CA SER A 19 -19.84 -9.19 -2.26
C SER A 19 -21.11 -8.35 -2.26
N GLY A 20 -21.29 -7.49 -3.27
CA GLY A 20 -22.43 -6.59 -3.38
C GLY A 20 -22.42 -5.40 -2.40
N ARG A 21 -21.24 -4.98 -1.90
CA ARG A 21 -21.08 -3.79 -1.04
C ARG A 21 -21.50 -2.48 -1.76
N GLY A 22 -21.30 -2.40 -3.08
CA GLY A 22 -21.58 -1.27 -3.96
C GLY A 22 -20.59 -0.10 -3.83
N VAL A 23 -19.62 -0.19 -2.93
CA VAL A 23 -18.65 0.89 -2.63
C VAL A 23 -17.59 1.01 -3.72
N ILE A 24 -17.00 -0.11 -4.13
CA ILE A 24 -15.82 -0.14 -5.01
C ILE A 24 -16.04 0.60 -6.34
N TYR A 25 -17.24 0.54 -6.92
CA TYR A 25 -17.56 1.24 -8.17
C TYR A 25 -17.43 2.76 -8.03
N LYS A 26 -17.94 3.32 -6.93
CA LYS A 26 -17.88 4.78 -6.68
C LYS A 26 -16.46 5.23 -6.39
N LEU A 27 -15.70 4.42 -5.65
CA LEU A 27 -14.29 4.71 -5.36
C LEU A 27 -13.45 4.66 -6.63
N TYR A 28 -13.63 3.62 -7.45
CA TYR A 28 -12.96 3.46 -8.73
C TYR A 28 -13.28 4.62 -9.67
N ASP A 29 -14.55 4.97 -9.87
CA ASP A 29 -14.94 6.06 -10.78
C ASP A 29 -14.31 7.40 -10.35
N ALA A 30 -14.24 7.66 -9.04
CA ALA A 30 -13.61 8.86 -8.48
C ALA A 30 -12.10 8.90 -8.80
N ALA A 31 -11.38 7.80 -8.54
CA ALA A 31 -9.96 7.72 -8.80
C ALA A 31 -9.66 7.74 -10.32
N ARG A 32 -10.45 7.02 -11.13
CA ARG A 32 -10.34 6.95 -12.59
C ARG A 32 -10.55 8.31 -13.26
N SER A 33 -11.42 9.13 -12.69
CA SER A 33 -11.66 10.50 -13.16
C SER A 33 -10.47 11.44 -12.92
N GLN A 34 -9.69 11.20 -11.85
CA GLN A 34 -8.49 11.99 -11.56
C GLN A 34 -7.32 11.63 -12.50
N SER A 35 -7.17 10.35 -12.83
CA SER A 35 -6.08 9.87 -13.69
C SER A 35 -6.34 10.04 -15.19
N GLY A 36 -7.61 10.09 -15.62
CA GLY A 36 -7.98 10.24 -17.02
C GLY A 36 -7.73 9.00 -17.89
N ARG A 37 -7.04 7.96 -17.39
CA ARG A 37 -6.79 6.65 -18.03
C ARG A 37 -6.93 5.48 -17.02
N PRO A 38 -6.93 4.19 -17.43
CA PRO A 38 -7.02 3.08 -16.47
C PRO A 38 -6.02 3.23 -15.32
N LEU A 39 -6.45 2.99 -14.09
CA LEU A 39 -5.65 3.14 -12.88
C LEU A 39 -4.45 2.20 -12.88
N THR A 40 -4.64 0.94 -13.30
CA THR A 40 -3.53 -0.01 -13.40
C THR A 40 -2.49 0.42 -14.44
N LEU A 41 -2.95 0.93 -15.59
CA LEU A 41 -2.05 1.50 -16.61
C LEU A 41 -1.32 2.72 -16.07
N ASN A 42 -2.04 3.60 -15.35
CA ASN A 42 -1.49 4.81 -14.77
C ASN A 42 -0.34 4.48 -13.81
N ALA A 43 -0.62 3.64 -12.82
CA ALA A 43 0.39 3.19 -11.85
C ALA A 43 1.56 2.47 -12.54
N ALA A 44 1.30 1.58 -13.49
CA ALA A 44 2.35 0.80 -14.15
C ALA A 44 3.32 1.66 -14.96
N ASP A 45 2.83 2.62 -15.75
CA ASP A 45 3.74 3.51 -16.49
C ASP A 45 4.49 4.45 -15.55
N SER A 46 3.83 5.02 -14.53
CA SER A 46 4.50 5.90 -13.56
C SER A 46 5.63 5.17 -12.82
N ILE A 47 5.39 3.92 -12.39
CA ILE A 47 6.43 3.07 -11.79
C ILE A 47 7.55 2.83 -12.79
N ARG A 48 7.24 2.46 -14.04
CA ARG A 48 8.25 2.19 -15.09
C ARG A 48 9.09 3.42 -15.43
N GLU A 49 8.50 4.61 -15.42
CA GLU A 49 9.19 5.87 -15.70
C GLU A 49 10.09 6.30 -14.54
N LYS A 50 9.65 6.04 -13.29
CA LYS A 50 10.39 6.44 -12.10
C LYS A 50 11.53 5.49 -11.75
N LEU A 51 11.28 4.19 -11.83
CA LEU A 51 12.13 3.14 -11.30
C LEU A 51 13.32 2.87 -12.23
N LYS A 52 14.53 2.82 -11.65
CA LYS A 52 15.75 2.38 -12.32
C LYS A 52 16.24 1.05 -11.75
N GLU A 53 17.08 0.36 -12.52
CA GLU A 53 17.73 -0.87 -12.05
C GLU A 53 18.53 -0.61 -10.76
N GLY A 54 18.30 -1.44 -9.75
CA GLY A 54 18.95 -1.34 -8.45
C GLY A 54 18.28 -0.38 -7.46
N ASP A 55 17.27 0.38 -7.88
CA ASP A 55 16.53 1.28 -7.00
C ASP A 55 15.76 0.49 -5.93
N THR A 56 15.66 1.09 -4.74
CA THR A 56 14.85 0.53 -3.67
C THR A 56 13.37 0.87 -3.86
N ALA A 57 12.51 -0.13 -3.64
CA ALA A 57 11.07 0.05 -3.57
C ALA A 57 10.56 -0.37 -2.18
N ILE A 58 9.95 0.57 -1.46
CA ILE A 58 9.27 0.27 -0.20
C ILE A 58 7.84 -0.16 -0.53
N ILE A 59 7.46 -1.34 -0.05
CA ILE A 59 6.10 -1.89 -0.19
C ILE A 59 5.54 -2.08 1.20
N THR A 60 4.43 -1.42 1.53
CA THR A 60 3.74 -1.61 2.80
C THR A 60 2.36 -2.22 2.58
N THR A 61 2.00 -3.13 3.47
CA THR A 61 0.68 -3.72 3.57
C THR A 61 0.37 -3.94 5.05
N GLY A 62 -0.89 -4.20 5.40
CA GLY A 62 -1.22 -4.49 6.78
C GLY A 62 -2.59 -3.98 7.20
N PHE A 63 -3.47 -4.91 7.51
CA PHE A 63 -4.80 -4.64 8.02
C PHE A 63 -5.19 -5.74 9.01
N ARG A 64 -5.02 -5.46 10.30
CA ARG A 64 -5.35 -6.36 11.40
C ARG A 64 -6.77 -6.08 11.89
N VAL A 65 -7.61 -7.11 11.87
CA VAL A 65 -9.05 -6.97 12.11
C VAL A 65 -9.49 -7.56 13.45
N LEU A 66 -10.49 -6.92 14.05
CA LEU A 66 -11.20 -7.38 15.25
C LEU A 66 -11.96 -8.69 15.01
N PRO A 67 -12.22 -9.51 16.06
CA PRO A 67 -11.84 -9.28 17.46
C PRO A 67 -10.40 -9.71 17.80
N ASP A 68 -9.81 -10.60 17.00
CA ASP A 68 -8.56 -11.28 17.33
C ASP A 68 -7.30 -10.49 16.95
N MET A 69 -7.47 -9.35 16.27
CA MET A 69 -6.37 -8.52 15.74
C MET A 69 -5.44 -9.34 14.86
N ILE A 70 -6.01 -10.19 14.01
CA ILE A 70 -5.26 -11.01 13.06
C ILE A 70 -5.23 -10.27 11.72
N GLN A 71 -4.09 -10.37 11.03
CA GLN A 71 -3.93 -9.86 9.68
C GLN A 71 -4.92 -10.55 8.73
N GLU A 72 -5.69 -9.76 8.00
CA GLU A 72 -6.52 -10.31 6.94
C GLU A 72 -5.69 -10.75 5.73
N THR A 73 -6.32 -11.53 4.86
CA THR A 73 -5.64 -12.07 3.67
C THR A 73 -5.49 -11.06 2.54
N ASP A 74 -6.34 -10.02 2.53
CA ASP A 74 -6.21 -8.91 1.59
C ASP A 74 -5.04 -8.02 1.98
N GLY A 75 -4.29 -7.55 0.98
CA GLY A 75 -3.00 -6.89 1.16
C GLY A 75 -1.79 -7.80 0.93
N PRO A 76 -1.44 -8.74 1.85
CA PRO A 76 -0.21 -9.53 1.76
C PRO A 76 0.00 -10.28 0.44
N LEU A 77 -1.07 -10.82 -0.15
CA LEU A 77 -0.98 -11.54 -1.43
C LEU A 77 -0.69 -10.59 -2.60
N GLY A 78 -1.32 -9.41 -2.61
CA GLY A 78 -1.04 -8.35 -3.58
C GLY A 78 0.37 -7.80 -3.42
N ALA A 79 0.79 -7.55 -2.17
CA ALA A 79 2.14 -7.11 -1.84
C ALA A 79 3.21 -8.12 -2.27
N ALA A 80 3.00 -9.41 -2.06
CA ALA A 80 3.91 -10.45 -2.52
C ALA A 80 4.01 -10.50 -4.06
N SER A 81 2.87 -10.37 -4.74
CA SER A 81 2.80 -10.37 -6.21
C SER A 81 3.52 -9.15 -6.81
N ILE A 82 3.27 -7.95 -6.27
CA ILE A 82 3.93 -6.71 -6.71
C ILE A 82 5.42 -6.75 -6.38
N THR A 83 5.80 -7.26 -5.21
CA THR A 83 7.21 -7.48 -4.84
C THR A 83 7.94 -8.29 -5.90
N LYS A 84 7.35 -9.41 -6.34
CA LYS A 84 7.93 -10.24 -7.41
C LYS A 84 8.01 -9.50 -8.74
N ALA A 85 6.98 -8.74 -9.11
CA ALA A 85 6.98 -7.96 -10.34
C ALA A 85 8.08 -6.88 -10.37
N LEU A 86 8.28 -6.17 -9.25
CA LEU A 86 9.34 -5.15 -9.12
C LEU A 86 10.73 -5.76 -9.21
N MET A 87 10.94 -6.98 -8.71
CA MET A 87 12.21 -7.70 -8.91
C MET A 87 12.49 -8.00 -10.38
N HIS A 88 11.48 -8.25 -11.21
CA HIS A 88 11.66 -8.40 -12.66
C HIS A 88 12.08 -7.09 -13.33
N LEU A 89 11.78 -5.95 -12.73
CA LEU A 89 12.32 -4.63 -13.09
C LEU A 89 13.65 -4.32 -12.38
N ARG A 90 14.24 -5.31 -11.72
CA ARG A 90 15.51 -5.22 -10.98
C ARG A 90 15.50 -4.21 -9.82
N ALA A 91 14.33 -3.95 -9.24
CA ALA A 91 14.24 -3.21 -7.98
C ALA A 91 14.71 -4.06 -6.79
N LYS A 92 15.09 -3.37 -5.71
CA LYS A 92 15.42 -3.94 -4.40
C LYS A 92 14.23 -3.73 -3.45
N PRO A 93 13.39 -4.75 -3.20
CA PRO A 93 12.19 -4.55 -2.40
C PRO A 93 12.45 -4.62 -0.89
N VAL A 94 11.86 -3.65 -0.19
CA VAL A 94 11.77 -3.61 1.28
C VAL A 94 10.30 -3.64 1.66
N VAL A 95 9.86 -4.72 2.29
CA VAL A 95 8.46 -4.98 2.63
C VAL A 95 8.21 -4.64 4.10
N LEU A 96 7.20 -3.81 4.35
CA LEU A 96 6.78 -3.36 5.67
C LEU A 96 5.38 -3.92 5.99
N ILE A 97 5.26 -4.55 7.14
CA ILE A 97 3.99 -5.04 7.70
C ILE A 97 4.08 -5.03 9.23
N GLU A 98 2.95 -5.10 9.93
CA GLU A 98 2.92 -5.29 11.38
C GLU A 98 3.77 -6.50 11.79
N ARG A 99 4.51 -6.37 12.90
CA ARG A 99 5.44 -7.40 13.38
C ARG A 99 4.74 -8.75 13.60
N GLU A 100 3.53 -8.72 14.14
CA GLU A 100 2.71 -9.91 14.39
C GLU A 100 2.31 -10.64 13.10
N SER A 101 2.34 -9.94 11.96
CA SER A 101 1.93 -10.43 10.65
C SER A 101 3.09 -11.00 9.81
N PHE A 102 4.32 -10.98 10.32
CA PHE A 102 5.51 -11.47 9.60
C PHE A 102 5.36 -12.91 9.11
N GLY A 103 4.72 -13.79 9.89
CA GLY A 103 4.52 -15.19 9.50
C GLY A 103 3.72 -15.33 8.20
N ILE A 104 2.65 -14.55 8.06
CA ILE A 104 1.79 -14.54 6.86
C ILE A 104 2.55 -13.97 5.67
N MET A 105 3.26 -12.85 5.86
CA MET A 105 4.03 -12.23 4.78
C MET A 105 5.17 -13.14 4.29
N ARG A 106 5.90 -13.80 5.21
CA ARG A 106 6.93 -14.79 4.88
C ARG A 106 6.34 -15.98 4.11
N ALA A 107 5.19 -16.50 4.53
CA ALA A 107 4.52 -17.59 3.83
C ALA A 107 4.17 -17.19 2.39
N ALA A 108 3.59 -15.99 2.20
CA ALA A 108 3.26 -15.47 0.89
C ALA A 108 4.50 -15.31 -0.02
N LEU A 109 5.56 -14.65 0.47
CA LEU A 109 6.78 -14.40 -0.31
C LEU A 109 7.55 -15.69 -0.60
N SER A 110 7.70 -16.59 0.37
CA SER A 110 8.40 -17.86 0.18
C SER A 110 7.68 -18.79 -0.82
N SER A 111 6.35 -18.73 -0.91
CA SER A 111 5.58 -19.47 -1.93
C SER A 111 5.92 -19.05 -3.36
N LEU A 112 6.45 -17.83 -3.56
CA LEU A 112 6.94 -17.29 -4.83
C LEU A 112 8.44 -17.55 -5.05
N GLY A 113 9.05 -18.39 -4.21
CA GLY A 113 10.48 -18.70 -4.24
C GLY A 113 11.38 -17.55 -3.77
N LEU A 114 10.83 -16.61 -3.01
CA LEU A 114 11.58 -15.45 -2.51
C LEU A 114 12.23 -15.74 -1.16
N ARG A 115 13.40 -15.14 -0.96
CA ARG A 115 14.26 -15.35 0.22
C ARG A 115 14.38 -14.07 1.03
N GLU A 116 14.27 -14.15 2.34
CA GLU A 116 14.50 -12.98 3.20
C GLU A 116 16.01 -12.69 3.28
N ALA A 117 16.38 -11.44 3.02
CA ALA A 117 17.70 -10.87 3.24
C ALA A 117 17.70 -10.06 4.54
N ARG A 118 18.84 -9.99 5.22
CA ARG A 118 18.94 -9.28 6.51
C ARG A 118 19.13 -7.78 6.36
N ASN A 119 19.68 -7.33 5.25
CA ASN A 119 20.02 -5.94 4.96
C ASN A 119 20.16 -5.72 3.45
N ILE A 120 20.38 -4.46 3.06
CA ILE A 120 20.48 -4.04 1.65
C ILE A 120 21.66 -4.67 0.90
N ASP A 121 22.75 -5.01 1.60
CA ASP A 121 23.95 -5.61 1.01
C ASP A 121 23.74 -7.09 0.67
N GLU A 122 22.83 -7.76 1.40
CA GLU A 122 22.42 -9.14 1.18
C GLU A 122 21.29 -9.29 0.16
N LEU A 123 20.71 -8.18 -0.32
CA LEU A 123 19.69 -8.20 -1.37
C LEU A 123 20.31 -8.60 -2.72
N GLY A 124 20.05 -9.85 -3.11
CA GLY A 124 20.32 -10.38 -4.44
C GLY A 124 19.05 -10.80 -5.18
N GLU A 125 19.22 -11.62 -6.22
CA GLU A 125 18.09 -12.13 -7.00
C GLU A 125 17.08 -12.89 -6.15
N ASN A 126 15.79 -12.65 -6.39
CA ASN A 126 14.69 -13.28 -5.67
C ASN A 126 14.80 -13.14 -4.14
N SER A 127 15.25 -11.99 -3.65
CA SER A 127 15.31 -11.72 -2.21
C SER A 127 14.70 -10.37 -1.83
N TYR A 128 14.15 -10.30 -0.62
CA TYR A 128 13.46 -9.13 -0.07
C TYR A 128 13.95 -8.86 1.36
N ILE A 129 13.83 -7.62 1.83
CA ILE A 129 13.93 -7.32 3.26
C ILE A 129 12.51 -7.25 3.82
N LEU A 130 12.27 -7.84 4.98
CA LEU A 130 11.01 -7.72 5.71
C LEU A 130 11.26 -7.06 7.06
N MET A 131 10.50 -6.01 7.34
CA MET A 131 10.59 -5.30 8.60
C MET A 131 9.24 -4.75 9.04
N SER A 132 9.19 -4.30 10.29
CA SER A 132 8.06 -3.57 10.87
C SER A 132 8.44 -2.11 10.95
N PHE A 133 7.45 -1.27 11.17
CA PHE A 133 7.62 0.15 11.44
C PHE A 133 7.00 0.50 12.82
N PRO A 134 7.25 1.69 13.40
CA PRO A 134 6.70 2.05 14.70
C PRO A 134 5.18 2.13 14.74
N TYR A 135 4.63 1.86 15.92
CA TYR A 135 3.20 1.98 16.22
C TYR A 135 2.88 3.35 16.85
N GLU A 136 3.88 4.10 17.30
CA GLU A 136 3.72 5.45 17.83
C GLU A 136 4.15 6.49 16.79
N ILE A 137 3.38 7.58 16.67
CA ILE A 137 3.63 8.65 15.68
C ILE A 137 4.98 9.33 15.93
N SER A 138 5.35 9.56 17.19
CA SER A 138 6.62 10.21 17.54
C SER A 138 7.83 9.38 17.11
N GLU A 139 7.75 8.05 17.25
CA GLU A 139 8.82 7.13 16.83
C GLU A 139 8.86 6.97 15.30
N ALA A 140 7.68 7.03 14.66
CA ALA A 140 7.54 6.90 13.21
C ALA A 140 8.27 8.02 12.44
N GLU A 141 8.34 9.24 12.97
CA GLU A 141 9.07 10.33 12.31
C GLU A 141 10.58 10.10 12.26
N GLU A 142 11.17 9.65 13.37
CA GLU A 142 12.60 9.34 13.45
C GLU A 142 12.95 8.14 12.55
N GLU A 143 12.13 7.08 12.63
CA GLU A 143 12.34 5.89 11.81
C GLU A 143 12.14 6.16 10.32
N ALA A 144 11.20 7.03 9.94
CA ALA A 144 11.01 7.43 8.55
C ALA A 144 12.28 8.11 7.98
N GLU A 145 12.90 9.00 8.74
CA GLU A 145 14.14 9.67 8.34
C GLU A 145 15.28 8.64 8.21
N ARG A 146 15.39 7.71 9.16
CA ARG A 146 16.38 6.63 9.12
C ARG A 146 16.21 5.75 7.88
N LEU A 147 14.99 5.27 7.60
CA LEU A 147 14.72 4.40 6.46
C LEU A 147 14.92 5.11 5.12
N VAL A 148 14.50 6.37 4.99
CA VAL A 148 14.72 7.13 3.74
C VAL A 148 16.21 7.37 3.52
N SER A 149 16.98 7.65 4.57
CA SER A 149 18.44 7.81 4.50
C SER A 149 19.16 6.51 4.14
N GLU A 150 18.77 5.39 4.76
CA GLU A 150 19.39 4.08 4.54
C GLU A 150 19.03 3.50 3.16
N TYR A 151 17.76 3.55 2.77
CA TYR A 151 17.26 2.83 1.60
C TYR A 151 17.10 3.71 0.36
N ASN A 152 17.03 5.04 0.53
CA ASN A 152 16.81 6.04 -0.53
C ASN A 152 15.78 5.57 -1.59
N PRO A 153 14.51 5.30 -1.17
CA PRO A 153 13.53 4.67 -2.04
C PRO A 153 13.14 5.57 -3.22
N SER A 154 13.06 4.97 -4.41
CA SER A 154 12.50 5.64 -5.59
C SER A 154 10.98 5.43 -5.71
N ILE A 155 10.46 4.38 -5.05
CA ILE A 155 9.04 4.00 -5.02
C ILE A 155 8.60 3.73 -3.57
N PHE A 156 7.42 4.23 -3.21
CA PHE A 156 6.66 3.83 -2.03
C PHE A 156 5.28 3.32 -2.48
N LEU A 157 4.97 2.07 -2.15
CA LEU A 157 3.73 1.40 -2.52
C LEU A 157 2.97 0.99 -1.26
N SER A 158 1.72 1.40 -1.15
CA SER A 158 0.81 0.97 -0.10
C SER A 158 -0.28 0.04 -0.66
N ILE A 159 -0.51 -1.11 -0.03
CA ILE A 159 -1.46 -2.13 -0.50
C ILE A 159 -2.27 -2.63 0.69
N GLU A 160 -3.54 -2.26 0.77
CA GLU A 160 -4.43 -2.62 1.88
C GLU A 160 -3.77 -2.35 3.24
N LYS A 161 -3.20 -1.14 3.37
CA LYS A 161 -2.59 -0.68 4.60
C LYS A 161 -3.54 0.27 5.28
N ALA A 162 -3.95 -0.04 6.51
CA ALA A 162 -4.81 0.86 7.28
C ALA A 162 -4.23 2.27 7.35
N GLY A 163 -5.07 3.28 7.06
CA GLY A 163 -4.69 4.69 7.00
C GLY A 163 -5.32 5.51 8.12
N MET A 164 -4.60 6.55 8.55
CA MET A 164 -5.05 7.47 9.59
C MET A 164 -6.20 8.35 9.08
N ALA A 165 -7.30 8.40 9.84
CA ALA A 165 -8.40 9.33 9.61
C ALA A 165 -8.12 10.71 10.22
N SER A 166 -8.97 11.70 9.95
CA SER A 166 -8.73 13.09 10.38
C SER A 166 -8.74 13.31 11.90
N ASN A 167 -9.21 12.33 12.67
CA ASN A 167 -9.16 12.34 14.13
C ASN A 167 -7.86 11.72 14.70
N GLY A 168 -6.89 11.37 13.85
CA GLY A 168 -5.62 10.75 14.26
C GLY A 168 -5.74 9.26 14.60
N ARG A 169 -6.85 8.60 14.26
CA ARG A 169 -7.13 7.19 14.55
C ARG A 169 -7.28 6.38 13.28
N TYR A 170 -7.09 5.07 13.42
CA TYR A 170 -7.27 4.08 12.35
C TYR A 170 -8.55 3.32 12.64
N HIS A 171 -9.35 3.04 11.61
CA HIS A 171 -10.64 2.40 11.81
C HIS A 171 -10.86 1.26 10.82
N THR A 172 -11.59 0.24 11.27
CA THR A 172 -12.26 -0.70 10.36
C THR A 172 -13.38 0.01 9.58
N MET A 173 -13.89 -0.62 8.52
CA MET A 173 -15.08 -0.17 7.79
C MET A 173 -16.33 0.02 8.68
N ARG A 174 -16.40 -0.69 9.81
CA ARG A 174 -17.47 -0.55 10.81
C ARG A 174 -17.25 0.61 11.78
N GLY A 175 -16.15 1.35 11.65
CA GLY A 175 -15.80 2.48 12.50
C GLY A 175 -15.21 2.09 13.86
N TYR A 176 -14.82 0.83 14.06
CA TYR A 176 -14.08 0.42 15.27
C TYR A 176 -12.63 0.89 15.19
N ASP A 177 -12.12 1.40 16.30
CA ASP A 177 -10.73 1.85 16.43
C ASP A 177 -9.78 0.65 16.45
N ILE A 178 -8.76 0.71 15.60
CA ILE A 178 -7.68 -0.28 15.43
C ILE A 178 -6.30 0.38 15.49
N THR A 179 -6.21 1.60 16.03
CA THR A 179 -5.01 2.44 16.03
C THR A 179 -3.81 1.70 16.61
N ASP A 180 -3.96 1.08 17.77
CA ASP A 180 -2.83 0.51 18.51
C ASP A 180 -2.26 -0.77 17.86
N PHE A 181 -2.93 -1.28 16.82
CA PHE A 181 -2.56 -2.52 16.14
C PHE A 181 -1.90 -2.30 14.79
N HIS A 182 -1.72 -1.04 14.36
CA HIS A 182 -1.21 -0.72 13.03
C HIS A 182 0.01 0.20 13.09
N ILE A 183 1.01 -0.14 12.30
CA ILE A 183 2.20 0.69 12.12
C ILE A 183 1.88 2.01 11.39
N LYS A 184 2.54 3.11 11.77
CA LYS A 184 2.23 4.51 11.38
C LYS A 184 3.01 4.97 10.15
N VAL A 185 2.76 4.35 9.00
CA VAL A 185 3.58 4.52 7.78
C VAL A 185 3.42 5.88 7.08
N GLU A 186 2.48 6.72 7.50
CA GLU A 186 2.26 8.04 6.92
C GLU A 186 3.50 8.92 7.02
N ALA A 187 4.26 8.83 8.12
CA ALA A 187 5.54 9.54 8.25
C ALA A 187 6.53 9.11 7.17
N LEU A 188 6.62 7.80 6.90
CA LEU A 188 7.50 7.26 5.86
C LEU A 188 7.03 7.63 4.45
N LEU A 189 5.72 7.60 4.20
CA LEU A 189 5.11 8.07 2.94
C LEU A 189 5.51 9.52 2.65
N GLU A 190 5.28 10.43 3.61
CA GLU A 190 5.55 11.85 3.44
C GLU A 190 7.05 12.13 3.26
N ARG A 191 7.92 11.41 3.99
CA ARG A 191 9.38 11.54 3.85
C ARG A 191 9.88 11.00 2.52
N ALA A 192 9.41 9.83 2.10
CA ALA A 192 9.76 9.25 0.80
C ALA A 192 9.35 10.20 -0.33
N LYS A 193 8.12 10.74 -0.29
CA LYS A 193 7.62 11.72 -1.26
C LYS A 193 8.48 12.98 -1.30
N LYS A 194 8.83 13.56 -0.14
CA LYS A 194 9.72 14.73 -0.06
C LYS A 194 11.12 14.46 -0.62
N ASN A 195 11.60 13.22 -0.49
CA ASN A 195 12.87 12.78 -1.08
C ASN A 195 12.73 12.35 -2.56
N GLY A 196 11.57 12.62 -3.16
CA GLY A 196 11.33 12.41 -4.58
C GLY A 196 10.92 11.01 -4.96
N ALA A 197 10.54 10.12 -4.03
CA ALA A 197 9.94 8.84 -4.38
C ALA A 197 8.59 9.05 -5.07
N LEU A 198 8.25 8.19 -6.04
CA LEU A 198 6.86 8.07 -6.50
C LEU A 198 6.07 7.31 -5.44
N THR A 199 4.90 7.84 -5.09
CA THR A 199 4.00 7.23 -4.11
C THR A 199 2.76 6.69 -4.81
N VAL A 200 2.39 5.44 -4.55
CA VAL A 200 1.22 4.77 -5.12
C VAL A 200 0.51 3.99 -4.01
N ALA A 201 -0.81 3.98 -4.03
CA ALA A 201 -1.62 3.25 -3.07
C ALA A 201 -2.74 2.43 -3.73
N ILE A 202 -3.08 1.32 -3.10
CA ILE A 202 -4.16 0.41 -3.46
C ILE A 202 -4.98 0.13 -2.19
N GLY A 203 -6.29 0.29 -2.29
CA GLY A 203 -7.26 -0.08 -1.26
C GLY A 203 -8.65 -0.23 -1.87
N ASP A 204 -9.62 -0.68 -1.09
CA ASP A 204 -10.95 -1.05 -1.57
C ASP A 204 -12.13 -0.42 -0.80
N GLY A 205 -11.85 0.15 0.38
CA GLY A 205 -12.82 0.59 1.37
C GLY A 205 -12.84 2.10 1.63
N GLY A 206 -11.70 2.78 1.48
CA GLY A 206 -11.54 4.22 1.71
C GLY A 206 -10.84 4.60 3.02
N ASN A 207 -10.57 3.63 3.89
CA ASN A 207 -9.87 3.76 5.18
C ASN A 207 -8.40 3.33 5.11
N GLU A 208 -7.88 3.11 3.91
CA GLU A 208 -6.50 2.72 3.62
C GLU A 208 -5.64 3.93 3.25
N VAL A 209 -4.34 3.82 3.48
CA VAL A 209 -3.36 4.84 3.09
C VAL A 209 -3.52 5.19 1.61
N GLY A 210 -3.52 6.49 1.29
CA GLY A 210 -3.66 7.01 -0.07
C GLY A 210 -5.09 7.30 -0.51
N MET A 211 -6.10 6.75 0.18
CA MET A 211 -7.52 7.04 -0.11
C MET A 211 -7.91 8.51 0.16
N GLY A 212 -7.02 9.29 0.78
CA GLY A 212 -7.15 10.74 0.90
C GLY A 212 -7.27 11.45 -0.45
N ASN A 213 -6.82 10.84 -1.56
CA ASN A 213 -6.99 11.37 -2.92
C ASN A 213 -8.48 11.49 -3.32
N ILE A 214 -9.32 10.58 -2.84
CA ILE A 214 -10.76 10.53 -3.14
C ILE A 214 -11.62 10.68 -1.87
N ARG A 215 -11.06 11.31 -0.83
CA ARG A 215 -11.67 11.43 0.50
C ARG A 215 -13.12 11.89 0.47
N GLU A 216 -13.45 12.92 -0.30
CA GLU A 216 -14.82 13.44 -0.39
C GLU A 216 -15.84 12.39 -0.84
N ILE A 217 -15.43 11.48 -1.74
CA ILE A 217 -16.27 10.39 -2.23
C ILE A 217 -16.38 9.30 -1.16
N VAL A 218 -15.30 8.99 -0.44
CA VAL A 218 -15.33 8.07 0.71
C VAL A 218 -16.33 8.57 1.75
N GLU A 219 -16.20 9.83 2.18
CA GLU A 219 -17.04 10.43 3.22
C GLU A 219 -18.53 10.37 2.89
N ARG A 220 -18.89 10.58 1.61
CA ARG A 220 -20.28 10.59 1.14
C ARG A 220 -20.85 9.22 0.80
N SER A 221 -20.00 8.28 0.38
CA SER A 221 -20.45 7.04 -0.28
C SER A 221 -20.22 5.77 0.53
N VAL A 222 -19.34 5.84 1.52
CA VAL A 222 -18.96 4.70 2.35
C VAL A 222 -19.65 4.79 3.71
N PRO A 223 -20.23 3.69 4.23
CA PRO A 223 -20.74 3.66 5.59
C PRO A 223 -19.67 4.09 6.61
N ASN A 224 -20.01 5.01 7.50
CA ASN A 224 -19.07 5.67 8.43
C ASN A 224 -17.96 6.50 7.75
N GLY A 225 -18.10 6.86 6.48
CA GLY A 225 -17.08 7.53 5.67
C GLY A 225 -16.41 8.72 6.37
N GLU A 226 -17.20 9.66 6.90
CA GLU A 226 -16.69 10.84 7.64
C GLU A 226 -15.75 10.48 8.81
N LYS A 227 -15.96 9.33 9.44
CA LYS A 227 -15.14 8.85 10.56
C LYS A 227 -13.89 8.11 10.11
N ILE A 228 -14.01 7.30 9.05
CA ILE A 228 -12.99 6.31 8.69
C ILE A 228 -12.08 6.76 7.55
N ALA A 229 -12.48 7.76 6.76
CA ALA A 229 -11.76 8.15 5.56
C ALA A 229 -10.31 8.53 5.88
N ALA A 230 -9.37 7.83 5.26
CA ALA A 230 -7.96 8.12 5.42
C ALA A 230 -7.61 9.49 4.86
N VAL A 231 -6.65 10.18 5.47
CA VAL A 231 -6.23 11.53 5.06
C VAL A 231 -5.00 11.56 4.17
N SER A 232 -4.20 10.49 4.21
CA SER A 232 -2.95 10.41 3.45
C SER A 232 -3.23 10.35 1.94
N ARG A 233 -2.39 11.06 1.19
CA ARG A 233 -2.49 11.23 -0.26
C ARG A 233 -1.25 10.68 -0.94
N VAL A 234 -1.44 10.16 -2.15
CA VAL A 234 -0.36 9.66 -3.01
C VAL A 234 -0.38 10.41 -4.34
N ASP A 235 0.62 10.16 -5.18
CA ASP A 235 0.73 10.78 -6.51
C ASP A 235 -0.33 10.25 -7.51
#